data_AF-A0A953X6W0-F1
#
_entry.id   AF-A0A953X6W0-F1
#
_cell.length_a   1.000
_cell.length_b   1.000
_cell.length_c   1.000
_cell.angle_alpha   90.00
_cell.angle_beta   90.00
_cell.angle_gamma   90.00
#
_symmetry.space_group_name_H-M   'P 1'
#
loop_
_entity.id
_entity.type
_entity.pdbx_description
1 polymer ?
#
loop_
_entity_poly.entity_id
_entity_poly.type
_entity_poly.pdbx_seq_one_letter_code
_entity_poly.pdbx_strand_id
1 'polypeptide(L)'
;VTISADGILSSGPDQFGQIGVVTPNGDLLRDSNTYFSAPDGYTDISDPSIVQGALEQSNVSPVLEMARMIDVQRAYEAGQTVLEREDSRIGQLISAVRE
;
A
#
# COMPACT_ATOMS: atom_id res chain seq x y z
N VAL A 1 23.60 8.60 21.76
CA VAL A 1 22.50 9.46 21.28
C VAL A 1 21.19 8.82 21.70
N THR A 2 20.38 9.54 22.45
CA THR A 2 19.05 9.12 22.90
C THR A 2 18.00 10.02 22.28
N ILE A 3 16.84 9.45 21.96
CA ILE A 3 15.70 10.16 21.41
C ILE A 3 14.56 10.01 22.41
N SER A 4 14.14 11.13 22.98
CA SER A 4 13.02 11.18 23.92
C SER A 4 11.68 11.06 23.19
N ALA A 5 10.60 10.76 23.94
CA ALA A 5 9.28 10.53 23.35
C ALA A 5 8.69 11.76 22.63
N ASP A 6 9.12 12.95 23.02
CA ASP A 6 8.81 14.26 22.43
C ASP A 6 9.70 14.62 21.22
N GLY A 7 10.59 13.71 20.81
CA GLY A 7 11.49 13.87 19.66
C GLY A 7 12.79 14.60 19.97
N ILE A 8 13.08 14.90 21.24
CA ILE A 8 14.33 15.56 21.63
C ILE A 8 15.53 14.62 21.42
N LEU A 9 16.54 15.13 20.70
CA LEU A 9 17.82 14.46 20.44
C LEU A 9 18.88 14.91 21.46
N SER A 10 19.43 13.94 22.19
CA SER A 10 20.44 14.20 23.22
C SER A 10 21.66 13.28 23.08
N SER A 11 22.83 13.77 23.47
CA SER A 11 24.07 12.98 23.57
C SER A 11 24.67 13.16 24.96
N GLY A 12 24.32 12.28 25.89
CA GLY A 12 24.67 12.47 27.29
C GLY A 12 23.87 13.63 27.89
N PRO A 13 24.50 14.63 28.53
CA PRO A 13 23.80 15.79 29.10
C PRO A 13 23.41 16.86 28.06
N ASP A 14 23.99 16.82 26.86
CA ASP A 14 23.81 17.88 25.87
C ASP A 14 22.65 17.57 24.90
N GLN A 15 21.69 18.48 24.83
CA GLN A 15 20.61 18.48 23.84
C GLN A 15 21.03 19.27 22.61
N PHE A 16 20.81 18.71 21.40
CA PHE A 16 21.25 19.36 20.16
C PHE A 16 20.17 19.46 19.06
N GLY A 17 18.96 18.95 19.27
CA GLY A 17 17.87 19.12 18.31
C GLY A 17 16.57 18.45 18.71
N GLN A 18 15.55 18.62 17.87
CA GLN A 18 14.24 17.98 18.01
C GLN A 18 13.73 17.53 16.63
N ILE A 19 13.11 16.36 16.58
CA ILE A 19 12.43 15.85 15.38
C ILE A 19 11.08 16.57 15.24
N GLY A 20 10.86 17.24 14.11
CA GLY A 20 9.56 17.79 13.75
C GLY A 20 8.63 16.70 13.22
N VAL A 21 7.46 16.56 13.83
CA VAL A 21 6.40 15.67 13.36
C VAL A 21 5.25 16.51 12.86
N VAL A 22 4.82 16.24 11.63
CA VAL A 22 3.84 17.06 10.93
C VAL A 22 2.67 16.21 10.48
N THR A 23 1.51 16.84 10.35
CA THR A 23 0.31 16.28 9.74
C THR A 23 -0.02 17.03 8.45
N PRO A 24 -0.36 16.36 7.35
CA PRO A 24 -0.75 17.03 6.12
C PRO A 24 -2.11 17.74 6.29
N ASN A 25 -2.28 18.88 5.65
CA ASN A 25 -3.55 19.62 5.69
C ASN A 25 -4.62 19.02 4.75
N GLY A 26 -4.23 18.09 3.89
CA GLY A 26 -5.06 17.44 2.87
C GLY A 26 -4.53 16.05 2.52
N ASP A 27 -4.84 15.59 1.32
CA ASP A 27 -4.44 14.26 0.87
C ASP A 27 -2.93 14.19 0.58
N LEU A 28 -2.31 13.09 0.99
CA LEU A 28 -0.93 12.79 0.63
C LEU A 28 -0.86 12.19 -0.76
N LEU A 29 0.03 12.73 -1.58
CA LEU A 29 0.41 12.11 -2.84
C LEU A 29 1.65 11.26 -2.62
N ARG A 30 1.59 10.00 -3.06
CA ARG A 30 2.73 9.10 -2.96
C ARG A 30 3.82 9.55 -3.94
N ASP A 31 5.02 9.77 -3.42
CA ASP A 31 6.22 10.02 -4.20
C ASP A 31 7.07 8.73 -4.28
N SER A 32 8.32 8.86 -4.71
CA SER A 32 9.26 7.75 -4.79
C SER A 32 9.49 7.07 -3.43
N ASN A 33 9.71 5.75 -3.46
CA ASN A 33 10.00 4.93 -2.29
C ASN A 33 8.91 5.00 -1.20
N THR A 34 9.25 5.53 -0.03
CA THR A 34 8.39 5.69 1.15
C THR A 34 8.05 7.16 1.42
N TYR A 35 8.41 8.06 0.52
CA TYR A 35 8.16 9.48 0.65
C TYR A 35 6.75 9.84 0.15
N PHE A 36 6.22 10.91 0.72
CA PHE A 36 4.95 11.50 0.34
C PHE A 36 5.14 13.01 0.15
N SER A 37 4.37 13.56 -0.77
CA SER A 37 4.23 15.00 -0.97
C SER A 37 2.88 15.47 -0.42
N ALA A 38 2.89 16.60 0.28
CA ALA A 38 1.70 17.24 0.83
C ALA A 38 1.45 18.56 0.07
N PRO A 39 0.76 18.54 -1.09
CA PRO A 39 0.58 19.72 -1.94
C PRO A 39 -0.21 20.84 -1.25
N ASP A 40 -1.12 20.48 -0.34
CA ASP A 40 -1.93 21.42 0.45
C ASP A 40 -1.18 21.91 1.72
N GLY A 41 0.09 21.56 1.86
CA GLY A 41 0.93 21.87 3.00
C GLY A 41 0.72 20.94 4.19
N TYR A 42 1.36 21.27 5.30
CA TYR A 42 1.36 20.51 6.55
C TYR A 42 1.34 21.44 7.76
N THR A 43 0.97 20.89 8.91
CA THR A 43 0.94 21.57 10.21
C THR A 43 1.72 20.74 11.23
N ASP A 44 2.44 21.40 12.14
CA ASP A 44 3.17 20.74 13.21
C ASP A 44 2.23 20.09 14.24
N ILE A 45 2.56 18.89 14.68
CA ILE A 45 1.85 18.21 15.77
C ILE A 45 2.38 18.74 17.11
N SER A 46 1.48 19.23 17.97
CA SER A 46 1.86 19.86 19.25
C SER A 46 2.50 18.89 20.24
N ASP A 47 1.98 17.65 20.31
CA ASP A 47 2.47 16.61 21.21
C ASP A 47 2.76 15.32 20.43
N PRO A 48 3.93 15.23 19.76
CA PRO A 48 4.31 14.02 19.04
C PRO A 48 4.70 12.89 20.02
N SER A 49 4.41 11.65 19.63
CA SER A 49 4.82 10.45 20.35
C SER A 49 5.78 9.64 19.50
N ILE A 50 7.06 9.62 19.89
CA ILE A 50 8.13 8.91 19.22
C ILE A 50 8.62 7.76 20.10
N VAL A 51 8.88 6.59 19.49
CA VAL A 51 9.40 5.40 20.19
C VAL A 51 10.78 5.05 19.65
N GLN A 52 11.82 5.25 20.46
CA GLN A 52 13.18 4.91 20.07
C GLN A 52 13.39 3.38 20.05
N GLY A 53 14.07 2.89 19.01
CA GLY A 53 14.46 1.48 18.89
C GLY A 53 13.36 0.56 18.33
N ALA A 54 12.22 1.12 17.94
CA ALA A 54 11.17 0.42 17.22
C ALA A 54 11.16 0.82 15.73
N LEU A 55 10.69 -0.08 14.87
CA LEU A 55 10.42 0.17 13.46
C LEU A 55 8.94 -0.11 13.18
N GLU A 56 8.31 0.78 12.43
CA GLU A 56 6.95 0.57 11.95
C GLU A 56 6.93 -0.52 10.87
N GLN A 57 6.01 -1.48 11.00
CA GLN A 57 5.83 -2.56 10.02
C GLN A 57 4.71 -2.22 9.06
N SER A 58 4.72 -2.85 7.88
CA SER A 58 3.62 -2.76 6.93
C SER A 58 2.31 -3.22 7.57
N ASN A 59 1.23 -2.50 7.30
CA ASN A 59 -0.13 -2.85 7.71
C ASN A 59 -0.79 -3.92 6.79
N VAL A 60 0.00 -4.64 5.98
CA VAL A 60 -0.48 -5.63 5.00
C VAL A 60 -0.33 -7.04 5.56
N SER A 61 -1.39 -7.86 5.41
CA SER A 61 -1.36 -9.28 5.76
C SER A 61 -1.11 -10.15 4.51
N PRO A 62 0.01 -10.89 4.44
CA PRO A 62 0.31 -11.74 3.28
C PRO A 62 -0.75 -12.80 3.01
N VAL A 63 -1.37 -13.36 4.05
CA VAL A 63 -2.38 -14.42 3.92
C VAL A 63 -3.64 -13.90 3.24
N LEU A 64 -4.11 -12.71 3.65
CA LEU A 64 -5.29 -12.09 3.05
C LEU A 64 -5.01 -11.69 1.59
N GLU A 65 -3.80 -11.23 1.30
CA GLU A 65 -3.46 -10.80 -0.04
C GLU A 65 -3.29 -11.98 -1.00
N MET A 66 -2.75 -13.11 -0.54
CA MET A 66 -2.73 -14.35 -1.32
C MET A 66 -4.14 -14.89 -1.58
N ALA A 67 -5.05 -14.80 -0.60
CA ALA A 67 -6.46 -15.18 -0.82
C ALA A 67 -7.10 -14.31 -1.92
N ARG A 68 -6.86 -13.00 -1.89
CA ARG A 68 -7.33 -12.07 -2.93
C ARG A 68 -6.78 -12.42 -4.31
N MET A 69 -5.50 -12.80 -4.39
CA MET A 69 -4.88 -13.27 -5.63
C MET A 69 -5.52 -14.57 -6.15
N ILE A 70 -5.84 -15.53 -5.28
CA ILE A 70 -6.55 -16.77 -5.65
C ILE A 70 -7.94 -16.46 -6.20
N ASP A 71 -8.67 -15.54 -5.57
CA ASP A 71 -10.00 -15.14 -6.04
C ASP A 71 -9.94 -14.52 -7.43
N VAL A 72 -8.94 -13.65 -7.67
CA VAL A 72 -8.66 -13.08 -8.98
C VAL A 72 -8.35 -14.20 -10.00
N GLN A 73 -7.47 -15.14 -9.67
CA GLN A 73 -7.13 -16.27 -10.54
C GLN A 73 -8.36 -17.11 -10.91
N ARG A 74 -9.21 -17.45 -9.93
CA ARG A 74 -10.46 -18.20 -10.18
C ARG A 74 -11.42 -17.45 -11.08
N ALA A 75 -11.53 -16.13 -10.93
CA ALA A 75 -12.34 -15.31 -11.82
C ALA A 75 -11.79 -15.33 -13.27
N TYR A 76 -10.46 -15.30 -13.44
CA TYR A 76 -9.83 -15.46 -14.75
C TYR A 76 -10.06 -16.86 -15.34
N GLU A 77 -9.91 -17.93 -14.57
CA GLU A 77 -10.18 -19.31 -15.01
C GLU A 77 -11.64 -19.51 -15.46
N ALA A 78 -12.58 -18.95 -14.69
CA ALA A 78 -14.00 -18.97 -15.06
C ALA A 78 -14.24 -18.22 -16.37
N GLY A 79 -13.62 -17.05 -16.54
CA GLY A 79 -13.68 -16.27 -17.79
C GLY A 79 -13.11 -17.03 -18.99
N GLN A 80 -11.95 -17.66 -18.83
CA GLN A 80 -11.33 -18.48 -19.87
C GLN A 80 -12.23 -19.65 -20.29
N THR A 81 -12.82 -20.35 -19.31
CA THR A 81 -13.72 -21.47 -19.58
C THR A 81 -14.94 -21.02 -20.41
N VAL A 82 -15.47 -19.82 -20.15
CA VAL A 82 -16.57 -19.25 -20.94
C VAL A 82 -16.12 -18.96 -22.37
N LEU A 83 -14.93 -18.38 -22.56
CA LEU A 83 -14.38 -18.09 -23.88
C LEU A 83 -14.18 -19.36 -24.71
N GLU A 84 -13.62 -20.42 -24.12
CA GLU A 84 -13.44 -21.72 -24.79
C GLU A 84 -14.78 -22.33 -25.23
N ARG A 85 -15.82 -22.19 -24.40
CA ARG A 85 -17.18 -22.65 -24.75
C ARG A 85 -17.76 -21.87 -25.92
N GLU A 86 -17.61 -20.56 -25.94
CA GLU A 86 -18.08 -19.72 -27.06
C GLU A 86 -17.29 -20.01 -28.34
N ASP A 87 -15.98 -20.21 -28.28
CA ASP A 87 -15.17 -20.61 -29.43
C ASP A 87 -15.65 -21.94 -30.02
N SER A 88 -15.85 -22.96 -29.16
CA SER A 88 -16.38 -24.25 -29.58
C SER A 88 -17.78 -24.13 -30.22
N ARG A 89 -18.65 -23.31 -29.62
CA ARG A 89 -20.00 -23.06 -30.13
C ARG A 89 -19.97 -22.41 -31.51
N ILE A 90 -19.11 -21.41 -31.73
CA ILE A 90 -18.93 -20.76 -33.03
C ILE A 90 -18.39 -21.78 -34.05
N GLY A 91 -17.39 -22.58 -33.68
CA GLY A 91 -16.84 -23.62 -34.55
C GLY A 91 -17.88 -24.64 -35.02
N GLN A 92 -18.78 -25.06 -34.12
CA GLN A 92 -19.89 -25.95 -34.46
C GLN A 92 -20.87 -25.31 -35.45
N LEU A 93 -21.25 -24.04 -35.25
CA LEU A 93 -22.11 -23.31 -36.19
C LEU A 93 -21.50 -23.19 -37.58
N ILE A 94 -20.20 -22.88 -37.67
CA ILE A 94 -19.48 -22.81 -38.94
C ILE A 94 -19.50 -24.16 -39.65
N SER A 95 -19.32 -25.26 -38.90
CA SER A 95 -19.32 -26.62 -39.44
C SER A 95 -20.70 -27.02 -39.98
N ALA A 96 -21.77 -26.70 -39.24
CA ALA A 96 -23.14 -27.00 -39.63
C ALA A 96 -23.65 -26.21 -40.85
N VAL A 97 -23.14 -25.00 -41.09
CA VAL A 97 -23.50 -24.18 -42.27
C VAL A 97 -22.76 -24.64 -43.53
N ARG A 98 -21.68 -25.41 -43.38
CA ARG A 98 -20.81 -25.85 -44.48
C ARG A 98 -21.23 -27.19 -45.09
N GLU A 99 -22.20 -27.86 -44.47
CA GLU A 99 -22.86 -29.09 -44.91
C GLU A 99 -24.22 -28.77 -45.55
#